data_AF-A0AAW2BN73-F1
#
_entry.id   AF-A0AAW2BN73-F1
#
_cell.length_a   1.000
_cell.length_b   1.000
_cell.length_c   1.000
_cell.angle_alpha   90.00
_cell.angle_beta   90.00
_cell.angle_gamma   90.00
#
_symmetry.space_group_name_H-M   'P 1'
#
loop_
_entity.id
_entity.type
_entity.pdbx_description
1 polymer ?
#
loop_
_entity_poly.entity_id
_entity_poly.type
_entity_poly.pdbx_seq_one_letter_code
_entity_poly.pdbx_strand_id
1 'polypeptide(L)'
;MALKHFSDEHPLIYYKVSGYGMQCDGCNERTEGGIFRCRECDFVLHKSCAELPQVLQHPIHLKFMTTKLTLFRRSIIYTCDVCGKEGKRMPYQCDVCAYWVDPKCTSFLRTVRHIRHERPLNLINSLNIDHFENPFCEICAKKVDINYKLYHCSKCDFVCPP
;
A
#
# COMPACT_ATOMS: atom_id res chain seq x y z
N MET A 1 -20.31 19.21 -2.22
CA MET A 1 -19.08 19.32 -3.03
C MET A 1 -18.97 18.07 -3.87
N ALA A 2 -18.74 18.20 -5.18
CA ALA A 2 -18.62 17.08 -6.11
C ALA A 2 -17.15 16.97 -6.56
N LEU A 3 -16.62 15.75 -6.58
CA LEU A 3 -15.25 15.41 -6.94
C LEU A 3 -15.28 14.56 -8.21
N LYS A 4 -14.59 15.01 -9.26
CA LYS A 4 -14.31 14.16 -10.41
C LYS A 4 -13.10 13.29 -10.06
N HIS A 5 -13.35 12.03 -9.73
CA HIS A 5 -12.30 11.09 -9.36
C HIS A 5 -11.86 10.29 -10.59
N PHE A 6 -10.56 10.06 -10.80
CA PHE A 6 -10.06 9.43 -12.03
C PHE A 6 -10.48 7.96 -12.22
N SER A 7 -11.01 7.32 -11.18
CA SER A 7 -11.45 5.92 -11.20
C SER A 7 -12.94 5.74 -11.46
N ASP A 8 -13.69 6.83 -11.58
CA ASP A 8 -15.10 6.79 -11.96
C ASP A 8 -15.37 7.86 -13.03
N GLU A 9 -16.25 7.56 -13.98
CA GLU A 9 -16.60 8.54 -15.02
C GLU A 9 -17.60 9.58 -14.49
N HIS A 10 -18.33 9.26 -13.42
CA HIS A 10 -19.31 10.12 -12.78
C HIS A 10 -18.71 10.93 -11.63
N PRO A 11 -19.26 12.12 -11.34
CA PRO A 11 -18.85 12.91 -10.20
C PRO A 11 -19.24 12.24 -8.88
N LEU A 12 -18.28 12.07 -7.98
CA LEU A 12 -18.52 11.60 -6.62
C LEU A 12 -18.99 12.76 -5.74
N ILE A 13 -20.03 12.54 -4.96
CA ILE A 13 -20.58 13.55 -4.05
C ILE A 13 -20.15 13.21 -2.62
N TYR A 14 -19.75 14.24 -1.87
CA TYR A 14 -19.40 14.06 -0.47
C TYR A 14 -20.63 13.89 0.41
N TYR A 15 -20.61 12.87 1.26
CA TYR A 15 -21.62 12.58 2.28
C TYR A 15 -20.95 12.42 3.65
N LYS A 16 -21.60 12.90 4.70
CA LYS A 16 -21.28 12.50 6.08
C LYS A 16 -22.18 11.31 6.45
N VAL A 17 -21.57 10.22 6.88
CA VAL A 17 -22.26 9.01 7.31
C VAL A 17 -22.17 8.91 8.82
N SER A 18 -23.30 8.67 9.47
CA SER A 18 -23.41 8.42 10.90
C SER A 18 -24.00 7.02 11.09
N GLY A 19 -23.17 5.99 11.23
CA GLY A 19 -23.61 4.59 11.37
C GLY A 19 -22.66 3.56 10.75
N TYR A 20 -23.20 2.39 10.40
CA TYR A 20 -22.43 1.32 9.76
C TYR A 20 -21.89 1.77 8.39
N GLY A 21 -20.57 1.69 8.24
CA GLY A 21 -19.86 2.05 7.03
C GLY A 21 -20.19 1.19 5.82
N MET A 22 -20.24 1.83 4.65
CA MET A 22 -20.16 1.15 3.36
C MET A 22 -18.75 0.60 3.15
N GLN A 23 -18.56 -0.32 2.21
CA GLN A 23 -17.23 -0.79 1.85
C GLN A 23 -16.58 0.19 0.86
N CYS A 24 -15.32 0.57 1.11
CA CYS A 24 -14.60 1.50 0.25
C CYS A 24 -13.97 0.82 -0.98
N ASP A 25 -14.24 1.33 -2.17
CA ASP A 25 -13.69 0.93 -3.49
C ASP A 25 -12.19 1.14 -3.66
N GLY A 26 -11.57 1.95 -2.82
CA GLY A 26 -10.13 2.19 -2.86
C GLY A 26 -9.32 1.22 -2.01
N CYS A 27 -9.78 0.91 -0.79
CA CYS A 27 -8.98 0.17 0.20
C CYS A 27 -9.67 -1.09 0.75
N ASN A 28 -10.91 -1.38 0.35
CA ASN A 28 -11.71 -2.54 0.77
C ASN A 28 -12.09 -2.57 2.26
N GLU A 29 -11.75 -1.54 3.04
CA GLU A 29 -12.14 -1.37 4.44
C GLU A 29 -13.51 -0.69 4.57
N ARG A 30 -14.14 -0.82 5.74
CA ARG A 30 -15.39 -0.10 6.04
C ARG A 30 -15.17 1.41 6.19
N THR A 31 -16.09 2.19 5.65
CA THR A 31 -16.06 3.65 5.72
C THR A 31 -16.58 4.18 7.04
N GLU A 32 -15.87 5.12 7.64
CA GLU A 32 -16.34 5.80 8.84
C GLU A 32 -16.28 7.32 8.62
N GLY A 33 -17.32 8.03 9.10
CA GLY A 33 -17.41 9.48 8.95
C GLY A 33 -17.69 9.93 7.51
N GLY A 34 -16.73 10.61 6.89
CA GLY A 34 -16.90 11.27 5.58
C GLY A 34 -16.56 10.38 4.39
N ILE A 35 -17.49 10.25 3.44
CA ILE A 35 -17.31 9.45 2.21
C ILE A 35 -17.56 10.28 0.95
N PHE A 36 -16.99 9.81 -0.16
CA PHE A 36 -17.38 10.22 -1.51
C PHE A 36 -18.15 9.07 -2.15
N ARG A 37 -19.36 9.34 -2.65
CA ARG A 37 -20.20 8.33 -3.30
C ARG A 37 -20.73 8.84 -4.63
N CYS A 38 -20.66 7.99 -5.64
CA CYS A 38 -21.31 8.18 -6.94
C CYS A 38 -22.83 8.06 -6.78
N ARG A 39 -23.61 8.92 -7.44
CA ARG A 39 -25.09 8.78 -7.46
C ARG A 39 -25.60 7.85 -8.56
N GLU A 40 -24.82 7.72 -9.62
CA GLU A 40 -25.17 6.97 -10.84
C GLU A 40 -24.72 5.51 -10.74
N CYS A 41 -23.85 5.22 -9.78
CA CYS A 41 -23.19 3.93 -9.58
C CYS A 41 -22.91 3.71 -8.09
N ASP A 42 -22.70 2.46 -7.68
CA ASP A 42 -22.44 2.12 -6.27
C ASP A 42 -20.97 2.33 -5.84
N PHE A 43 -20.22 3.18 -6.56
CA PHE A 43 -18.84 3.50 -6.25
C PHE A 43 -18.75 4.41 -5.02
N VAL A 44 -18.00 3.95 -4.01
CA VAL A 44 -17.85 4.59 -2.69
C VAL A 44 -16.38 4.62 -2.29
N LEU A 45 -15.88 5.79 -1.89
CA LEU A 45 -14.53 5.95 -1.35
C LEU A 45 -14.56 6.62 0.03
N HIS A 46 -13.62 6.24 0.90
CA HIS A 46 -13.23 7.12 2.00
C HIS A 46 -12.79 8.47 1.44
N LYS A 47 -12.98 9.54 2.22
CA LYS A 47 -12.39 10.85 1.89
C LYS A 47 -10.89 10.75 1.57
N SER A 48 -10.13 10.06 2.43
CA SER A 48 -8.69 9.86 2.25
C SER A 48 -8.35 9.07 0.98
N CYS A 49 -9.16 8.07 0.61
CA CYS A 49 -8.94 7.29 -0.61
C CYS A 49 -9.24 8.10 -1.88
N ALA A 50 -10.24 8.99 -1.83
CA ALA A 50 -10.58 9.87 -2.94
C ALA A 50 -9.55 11.01 -3.15
N GLU A 51 -8.81 11.35 -2.10
CA GLU A 51 -7.74 12.36 -2.11
C GLU A 51 -6.35 11.77 -2.43
N LEU A 52 -6.26 10.44 -2.64
CA LEU A 52 -5.00 9.82 -3.03
C LEU A 52 -4.54 10.33 -4.40
N PRO A 53 -3.25 10.68 -4.55
CA PRO A 53 -2.72 11.15 -5.82
C PRO A 53 -2.76 10.03 -6.86
N GLN A 54 -3.23 10.34 -8.07
CA GLN A 54 -3.27 9.36 -9.16
C GLN A 54 -1.86 8.84 -9.52
N VAL A 55 -0.83 9.68 -9.36
CA VAL A 55 0.56 9.34 -9.69
C VAL A 55 1.45 9.64 -8.49
N LEU A 56 2.20 8.63 -8.05
CA LEU A 56 3.23 8.73 -7.03
C LEU A 56 4.62 8.60 -7.66
N GLN A 57 5.52 9.52 -7.33
CA GLN A 57 6.95 9.36 -7.55
C GLN A 57 7.54 8.86 -6.22
N HIS A 58 7.73 7.55 -6.07
CA HIS A 58 8.16 6.98 -4.78
C HIS A 58 9.36 6.03 -4.93
N PRO A 59 10.41 6.16 -4.09
CA PRO A 59 11.63 5.34 -4.16
C PRO A 59 11.46 3.89 -3.68
N ILE A 60 10.24 3.42 -3.40
CA ILE A 60 9.96 2.03 -2.99
C ILE A 60 10.32 1.05 -4.11
N HIS A 61 10.16 1.46 -5.37
CA HIS A 61 10.55 0.67 -6.52
C HIS A 61 12.07 0.82 -6.79
N LEU A 62 12.87 0.19 -5.92
CA LEU A 62 14.35 0.25 -5.89
C LEU A 62 15.03 -0.06 -7.23
N LYS A 63 14.35 -0.72 -8.18
CA LYS A 63 14.94 -1.06 -9.47
C LYS A 63 15.15 0.17 -10.36
N PHE A 64 14.38 1.25 -10.14
CA PHE A 64 14.51 2.50 -10.89
C PHE A 64 14.16 3.70 -10.00
N MET A 65 15.13 4.56 -9.71
CA MET A 65 14.97 5.76 -8.88
C MET A 65 13.94 6.79 -9.41
N THR A 66 13.29 6.54 -10.54
CA THR A 66 12.40 7.47 -11.26
C THR A 66 11.10 6.84 -11.78
N THR A 67 10.70 5.66 -11.31
CA THR A 67 9.44 5.05 -11.78
C THR A 67 8.22 5.67 -11.13
N LYS A 68 7.27 6.05 -11.98
CA LYS A 68 5.94 6.52 -11.58
C LYS A 68 5.07 5.32 -11.27
N LEU A 69 4.41 5.38 -10.12
CA LEU A 69 3.35 4.47 -9.72
C LEU A 69 2.02 5.14 -10.02
N THR A 70 1.21 4.52 -10.86
CA THR A 70 -0.11 5.02 -11.25
C THR A 70 -1.19 4.19 -10.57
N LEU A 71 -2.19 4.84 -9.97
CA LEU A 71 -3.30 4.11 -9.37
C LEU A 71 -4.14 3.45 -10.46
N PHE A 72 -4.25 2.13 -10.38
CA PHE A 72 -4.96 1.31 -11.35
C PHE A 72 -6.46 1.52 -11.19
N ARG A 73 -7.13 1.91 -12.27
CA ARG A 73 -8.54 2.36 -12.26
C ARG A 73 -9.56 1.25 -12.13
N ARG A 74 -9.17 -0.01 -12.27
CA ARG A 74 -10.08 -1.15 -12.24
C ARG A 74 -9.88 -1.97 -10.98
N SER A 75 -10.98 -2.49 -10.45
CA SER A 75 -10.93 -3.42 -9.34
C SER A 75 -10.35 -4.75 -9.80
N ILE A 76 -9.20 -5.14 -9.24
CA ILE A 76 -8.54 -6.42 -9.51
C ILE A 76 -8.15 -7.12 -8.20
N ILE A 77 -7.89 -8.42 -8.29
CA ILE A 77 -7.20 -9.19 -7.25
C ILE A 77 -5.72 -9.21 -7.62
N TYR A 78 -4.85 -8.89 -6.67
CA TYR A 78 -3.41 -8.81 -6.89
C TYR A 78 -2.66 -9.18 -5.60
N THR A 79 -1.36 -9.44 -5.73
CA THR A 79 -0.45 -9.59 -4.59
C THR A 79 0.41 -8.34 -4.50
N CYS A 80 0.44 -7.69 -3.34
CA CYS A 80 1.27 -6.51 -3.13
C CYS A 80 2.75 -6.89 -3.09
N ASP A 81 3.57 -6.35 -4.01
CA ASP A 81 5.01 -6.63 -4.08
C ASP A 81 5.82 -6.06 -2.90
N VAL A 82 5.20 -5.23 -2.05
CA VAL A 82 5.85 -4.71 -0.84
C VAL A 82 5.62 -5.64 0.35
N CYS A 83 4.37 -6.01 0.64
CA CYS A 83 4.03 -6.75 1.85
C CYS A 83 3.63 -8.22 1.63
N GLY A 84 3.50 -8.65 0.38
CA GLY A 84 3.13 -10.02 0.00
C GLY A 84 1.68 -10.41 0.27
N LYS A 85 0.85 -9.48 0.74
CA LYS A 85 -0.57 -9.75 1.02
C LYS A 85 -1.40 -9.62 -0.26
N GLU A 86 -2.46 -10.41 -0.34
CA GLU A 86 -3.49 -10.23 -1.37
C GLU A 86 -4.21 -8.90 -1.12
N GLY A 87 -4.16 -8.04 -2.13
CA GLY A 87 -4.93 -6.82 -2.22
C GLY A 87 -6.13 -7.01 -3.14
N LYS A 88 -7.19 -6.27 -2.86
CA LYS A 88 -8.37 -6.19 -3.71
C LYS A 88 -8.60 -4.75 -4.10
N ARG A 89 -9.11 -4.54 -5.31
CA ARG A 89 -9.54 -3.26 -5.87
C ARG A 89 -8.42 -2.51 -6.59
N MET A 90 -7.98 -1.36 -6.09
CA MET A 90 -7.16 -0.41 -6.86
C MET A 90 -5.71 -0.34 -6.36
N PRO A 91 -4.80 -1.21 -6.85
CA PRO A 91 -3.37 -1.09 -6.57
C PRO A 91 -2.76 0.12 -7.28
N TYR A 92 -1.63 0.59 -6.79
CA TYR A 92 -0.67 1.32 -7.62
C TYR A 92 0.11 0.34 -8.48
N GLN A 93 0.22 0.62 -9.77
CA GLN A 93 1.04 -0.15 -10.70
C GLN A 93 2.19 0.71 -11.21
N CYS A 94 3.37 0.10 -11.37
CA CYS A 94 4.46 0.72 -12.11
C CYS A 94 4.18 0.69 -13.62
N ASP A 95 4.28 1.82 -14.30
CA ASP A 95 3.95 1.89 -15.73
C ASP A 95 4.94 1.11 -16.63
N VAL A 96 6.13 0.78 -16.12
CA VAL A 96 7.21 0.14 -16.89
C VAL A 96 7.48 -1.31 -16.51
N CYS A 97 6.84 -1.82 -15.46
CA CYS A 97 6.99 -3.22 -15.05
C CYS A 97 5.76 -3.72 -14.28
N ALA A 98 5.59 -5.03 -14.16
CA ALA A 98 4.45 -5.63 -13.45
C ALA A 98 4.60 -5.56 -11.91
N TYR A 99 4.89 -4.36 -11.38
CA TYR A 99 5.05 -4.10 -9.94
C TYR A 99 3.77 -3.43 -9.40
N TRP A 100 3.14 -4.08 -8.44
CA TRP A 100 1.83 -3.75 -7.86
C TRP A 100 1.96 -3.46 -6.36
N VAL A 101 1.46 -2.32 -5.91
CA VAL A 101 1.58 -1.86 -4.53
C VAL A 101 0.22 -1.45 -3.99
N ASP A 102 -0.13 -2.03 -2.84
CA ASP A 102 -1.27 -1.58 -2.05
C ASP A 102 -1.15 -0.08 -1.71
N PRO A 103 -2.21 0.74 -1.82
CA PRO A 103 -2.14 2.16 -1.46
C PRO A 103 -1.55 2.44 -0.07
N LYS A 104 -1.91 1.63 0.92
CA LYS A 104 -1.35 1.70 2.30
C LYS A 104 0.15 1.38 2.37
N CYS A 105 0.68 0.65 1.41
CA CYS A 105 2.09 0.28 1.34
C CYS A 105 2.95 1.33 0.62
N THR A 106 2.33 2.35 0.02
CA THR A 106 3.07 3.43 -0.67
C THR A 106 3.77 4.39 0.29
N SER A 107 3.34 4.45 1.55
CA SER A 107 3.91 5.31 2.60
C SER A 107 5.10 4.68 3.34
N PHE A 108 5.49 3.45 3.00
CA PHE A 108 6.63 2.81 3.66
C PHE A 108 7.94 3.54 3.33
N LEU A 109 8.62 3.97 4.39
CA LEU A 109 9.87 4.70 4.25
C LEU A 109 11.01 3.76 3.88
N ARG A 110 11.99 4.26 3.14
CA ARG A 110 13.23 3.52 2.86
C ARG A 110 13.95 3.13 4.16
N THR A 111 13.80 3.94 5.21
CA THR A 111 14.40 3.71 6.51
C THR A 111 13.38 4.04 7.60
N VAL A 112 13.17 3.12 8.54
CA VAL A 112 12.27 3.30 9.70
C VAL A 112 13.01 3.08 11.01
N ARG A 113 12.53 3.71 12.08
CA ARG A 113 12.94 3.38 13.45
C ARG A 113 11.82 2.56 14.07
N HIS A 114 12.16 1.42 14.65
CA HIS A 114 11.18 0.56 15.30
C HIS A 114 11.29 0.70 16.82
N ILE A 115 10.18 0.77 17.54
CA ILE A 115 10.22 0.98 19.01
C ILE A 115 10.94 -0.16 19.76
N ARG A 116 10.93 -1.37 19.20
CA ARG A 116 11.63 -2.55 19.73
C ARG A 116 13.02 -2.76 19.14
N HIS A 117 13.54 -1.82 18.35
CA HIS A 117 14.89 -1.90 17.83
C HIS A 117 15.51 -0.50 17.70
N GLU A 118 16.55 -0.24 18.49
CA GLU A 118 17.14 1.09 18.64
C GLU A 118 17.74 1.65 17.35
N ARG A 119 18.16 0.76 16.43
CA ARG A 119 18.80 1.16 15.18
C ARG A 119 17.80 1.33 14.03
N PRO A 120 18.10 2.21 13.07
CA PRO A 120 17.28 2.33 11.88
C PRO A 120 17.32 1.03 11.05
N LEU A 121 16.14 0.60 10.60
CA LEU A 121 15.96 -0.52 9.69
C LEU A 121 15.80 0.01 8.27
N ASN A 122 16.45 -0.62 7.31
CA ASN A 122 16.35 -0.25 5.90
C ASN A 122 15.46 -1.24 5.15
N LEU A 123 14.60 -0.72 4.31
CA LEU A 123 13.79 -1.51 3.40
C LEU A 123 14.70 -2.07 2.31
N ILE A 124 14.89 -3.38 2.32
CA ILE A 124 15.72 -4.09 1.35
C ILE A 124 14.88 -5.03 0.48
N ASN A 125 15.41 -5.36 -0.68
CA ASN A 125 14.89 -6.45 -1.49
C ASN A 125 15.48 -7.78 -1.01
N SER A 126 14.72 -8.85 -1.19
CA SER A 126 15.08 -10.23 -0.87
C SER A 126 16.41 -10.72 -1.46
N LEU A 127 16.78 -10.18 -2.62
CA LEU A 127 17.96 -10.57 -3.40
C LEU A 127 19.33 -10.28 -2.72
N ASN A 128 19.35 -9.79 -1.48
CA ASN A 128 20.58 -9.50 -0.73
C ASN A 128 20.71 -10.33 0.56
N ILE A 129 19.93 -11.40 0.72
CA ILE A 129 19.76 -12.12 1.98
C ILE A 129 20.08 -13.62 1.79
N ASP A 130 21.23 -13.92 1.19
CA ASP A 130 21.70 -15.31 1.01
C ASP A 130 22.15 -15.98 2.33
N HIS A 131 22.08 -15.25 3.46
CA HIS A 131 22.57 -15.70 4.77
C HIS A 131 21.50 -15.99 5.83
N PHE A 132 20.22 -15.77 5.54
CA PHE A 132 19.14 -16.02 6.52
C PHE A 132 18.31 -17.22 6.08
N GLU A 133 18.67 -18.40 6.56
CA GLU A 133 17.75 -19.54 6.53
C GLU A 133 16.61 -19.25 7.51
N ASN A 134 15.38 -19.06 7.01
CA ASN A 134 14.18 -18.78 7.82
C ASN A 134 14.27 -17.55 8.73
N PRO A 135 14.35 -16.32 8.20
CA PRO A 135 14.27 -15.13 9.04
C PRO A 135 12.95 -15.09 9.80
N PHE A 136 13.04 -14.78 11.09
CA PHE A 136 11.91 -14.70 12.00
C PHE A 136 11.82 -13.29 12.56
N CYS A 137 10.62 -12.72 12.52
CA CYS A 137 10.40 -11.39 13.06
C CYS A 137 10.24 -11.50 14.58
N GLU A 138 11.23 -11.00 15.33
CA GLU A 138 11.22 -10.96 16.79
C GLU A 138 10.04 -10.16 17.37
N ILE A 139 9.44 -9.26 16.58
CA ILE A 139 8.32 -8.43 17.04
C ILE A 139 7.01 -9.21 17.06
N CYS A 140 6.69 -9.88 15.95
CA CYS A 140 5.40 -10.55 15.76
C CYS A 140 5.48 -12.07 15.95
N ALA A 141 6.69 -12.58 16.21
CA ALA A 141 6.99 -14.00 16.32
C ALA A 141 6.47 -14.82 15.14
N LYS A 142 6.68 -14.31 13.92
CA LYS A 142 6.30 -14.99 12.68
C LYS A 142 7.48 -15.07 11.72
N LYS A 143 7.49 -16.14 10.92
CA LYS A 143 8.40 -16.28 9.79
C LYS A 143 8.17 -15.11 8.82
N VAL A 144 9.27 -14.50 8.40
CA VAL A 144 9.28 -13.42 7.41
C VAL A 144 9.33 -14.05 6.03
N ASP A 145 8.43 -13.63 5.15
CA ASP A 145 8.44 -14.06 3.75
C ASP A 145 9.51 -13.29 2.99
N ILE A 146 10.60 -13.99 2.68
CA ILE A 146 11.74 -13.43 1.95
C ILE A 146 11.45 -13.28 0.46
N ASN A 147 10.27 -13.59 -0.07
CA ASN A 147 9.99 -13.31 -1.48
C ASN A 147 9.64 -11.83 -1.70
N TYR A 148 9.33 -11.10 -0.63
CA TYR A 148 8.90 -9.69 -0.66
C TYR A 148 9.93 -8.77 0.01
N LYS A 149 9.63 -7.47 0.05
CA LYS A 149 10.46 -6.50 0.75
C LYS A 149 10.37 -6.72 2.25
N LEU A 150 11.46 -6.39 2.95
CA LEU A 150 11.52 -6.44 4.40
C LEU A 150 12.42 -5.33 4.95
N TYR A 151 12.19 -4.96 6.19
CA TYR A 151 13.06 -4.10 6.95
C TYR A 151 14.17 -4.92 7.60
N HIS A 152 15.41 -4.50 7.40
CA HIS A 152 16.60 -5.17 7.94
C HIS A 152 17.55 -4.16 8.59
N CYS A 153 18.16 -4.55 9.71
CA CYS A 153 19.22 -3.77 10.34
C CYS A 153 20.58 -4.07 9.71
N SER A 154 21.26 -3.05 9.17
CA SER A 154 22.59 -3.22 8.56
C SER A 154 23.72 -3.72 9.50
N LYS A 155 23.44 -3.90 10.79
CA LYS A 155 24.44 -4.19 11.81
C LYS A 155 24.11 -5.41 12.69
N CYS A 156 22.93 -6.00 12.54
CA CYS A 156 22.52 -7.19 13.27
C CYS A 156 21.42 -7.91 12.50
N ASP A 157 21.07 -9.11 12.95
CA ASP A 157 20.16 -10.02 12.25
C ASP A 157 18.67 -9.67 12.40
N PHE A 158 18.37 -8.44 12.84
CA PHE A 158 17.01 -8.00 13.05
C PHE A 158 16.30 -7.76 11.72
N VAL A 159 15.17 -8.43 11.56
CA VAL A 159 14.34 -8.40 10.37
C VAL A 159 12.86 -8.32 10.72
N CYS A 160 12.09 -7.54 9.96
CA CYS A 160 10.65 -7.53 10.07
C CYS A 160 9.96 -7.23 8.73
N PRO A 161 8.71 -7.69 8.54
CA PRO A 161 7.92 -7.28 7.38
C PRO A 161 7.69 -5.76 7.37
N PRO A 162 7.43 -5.17 6.19
CA PRO A 162 7.08 -3.76 6.06
C PRO A 162 5.79 -3.38 6.79
#